data_AF-A0A1F6KHW9-F1
#
_entry.id   AF-A0A1F6KHW9-F1
#
_cell.length_a   1.000
_cell.length_b   1.000
_cell.length_c   1.000
_cell.angle_alpha   90.00
_cell.angle_beta   90.00
_cell.angle_gamma   90.00
#
_symmetry.space_group_name_H-M   'P 1'
#
loop_
_entity.id
_entity.type
_entity.pdbx_description
1 polymer ?
#
loop_
_entity_poly.entity_id
_entity_poly.type
_entity_poly.pdbx_seq_one_letter_code
_entity_poly.pdbx_strand_id
1 'polypeptide(L)'
;MKVKKFGFLKPRIPNLLLTFIILFLPLFREQYNGGQYVAWYRLIDLLIGSLRQPGTLGLFFLTLVFSLIIYFFVSLVIFKIIQR
;
A
#
# COMPACT_ATOMS: atom_id res chain seq x y z
N MET A 1 -28.50 19.86 -5.01
CA MET A 1 -27.60 19.06 -5.87
C MET A 1 -26.54 18.38 -5.00
N LYS A 2 -26.76 17.11 -4.60
CA LYS A 2 -25.86 16.40 -3.67
C LYS A 2 -24.56 16.03 -4.37
N VAL A 3 -23.50 16.78 -4.09
CA VAL A 3 -22.16 16.44 -4.55
C VAL A 3 -21.72 15.15 -3.84
N LYS A 4 -21.82 13.99 -4.50
CA LYS A 4 -21.20 12.72 -4.06
C LYS A 4 -19.68 12.83 -4.24
N LYS A 5 -19.04 13.74 -3.51
CA LYS A 5 -17.64 14.17 -3.71
C LYS A 5 -16.59 13.08 -3.41
N PHE A 6 -16.99 11.94 -2.81
CA PHE A 6 -16.10 10.83 -2.44
C PHE A 6 -16.57 9.45 -2.92
N GLY A 7 -17.41 9.40 -3.96
CA GLY A 7 -17.87 8.11 -4.50
C GLY A 7 -16.75 7.19 -4.99
N PHE A 8 -15.57 7.74 -5.29
CA PHE A 8 -14.39 7.01 -5.76
C PHE A 8 -13.67 6.21 -4.66
N LEU A 9 -13.77 6.63 -3.40
CA LEU A 9 -13.16 5.93 -2.26
C LEU A 9 -13.97 4.71 -1.81
N LYS A 10 -15.15 4.49 -2.40
CA LYS A 10 -15.94 3.31 -2.11
C LYS A 10 -15.13 2.05 -2.47
N PRO A 11 -15.02 1.08 -1.55
CA PRO A 11 -14.33 -0.17 -1.83
C PRO A 11 -15.09 -0.90 -2.95
N ARG A 12 -14.51 -0.86 -4.14
CA ARG A 12 -14.92 -1.68 -5.28
C ARG A 12 -13.92 -2.81 -5.43
N ILE A 13 -14.38 -3.96 -5.92
CA ILE A 13 -13.54 -5.13 -6.20
C ILE A 13 -12.24 -4.75 -6.95
N PRO A 14 -12.26 -3.97 -8.05
CA PRO A 14 -11.03 -3.57 -8.73
C PRO A 14 -10.08 -2.71 -7.89
N ASN A 15 -10.60 -1.80 -7.06
CA ASN A 15 -9.78 -0.96 -6.19
C ASN A 15 -9.04 -1.81 -5.16
N LEU A 16 -9.74 -2.76 -4.56
CA LEU A 16 -9.16 -3.68 -3.58
C LEU A 16 -8.13 -4.59 -4.22
N LEU A 17 -8.45 -5.24 -5.35
CA LEU A 17 -7.52 -6.12 -6.07
C LEU A 17 -6.23 -5.41 -6.46
N LEU A 18 -6.32 -4.22 -7.05
CA LEU A 18 -5.13 -3.50 -7.49
C LEU A 18 -4.30 -3.01 -6.30
N THR A 19 -4.94 -2.58 -5.22
CA THR A 19 -4.25 -2.23 -3.97
C THR A 19 -3.52 -3.45 -3.41
N PHE A 20 -4.17 -4.61 -3.33
CA PHE A 20 -3.52 -5.84 -2.88
C PHE A 20 -2.32 -6.18 -3.74
N ILE A 21 -2.44 -6.17 -5.08
CA ILE A 21 -1.32 -6.43 -5.98
C ILE A 21 -0.12 -5.54 -5.65
N ILE A 22 -0.34 -4.23 -5.44
CA ILE A 22 0.74 -3.30 -5.09
C ILE A 22 1.35 -3.64 -3.72
N LEU A 23 0.55 -4.00 -2.72
CA LEU A 23 1.05 -4.38 -1.40
C LEU A 23 1.89 -5.67 -1.40
N PHE A 24 1.64 -6.57 -2.36
CA PHE A 24 2.43 -7.79 -2.57
C PHE A 24 3.69 -7.57 -3.40
N LEU A 25 3.87 -6.40 -4.03
CA LEU A 25 5.09 -6.10 -4.78
C LEU A 25 6.28 -5.90 -3.82
N PRO A 26 7.49 -6.34 -4.22
CA PRO A 26 8.72 -6.06 -3.50
C PRO A 26 9.12 -4.58 -3.71
N LEU A 27 8.53 -3.68 -2.92
CA LEU A 27 8.70 -2.23 -3.08
C LEU A 27 9.92 -1.70 -2.33
N PHE A 28 10.31 -2.34 -1.23
CA PHE A 28 11.44 -1.89 -0.44
C PHE A 28 12.66 -2.76 -0.68
N ARG A 29 13.79 -2.12 -0.89
CA ARG A 29 15.08 -2.76 -1.10
C ARG A 29 16.01 -2.33 0.02
N GLU A 30 16.53 -3.30 0.75
CA GLU A 30 17.61 -3.09 1.70
C GLU A 30 18.90 -3.65 1.12
N GLN A 31 19.97 -2.88 1.23
CA GLN A 31 21.31 -3.29 0.77
C GLN A 31 22.23 -3.36 1.97
N TYR A 32 22.77 -4.55 2.25
CA TYR A 32 23.78 -4.76 3.28
C TYR A 32 25.19 -4.75 2.65
N ASN A 33 26.15 -4.19 3.39
CA ASN A 33 27.57 -4.13 3.03
C ASN A 33 27.86 -3.65 1.60
N GLY A 34 27.45 -2.43 1.26
CA GLY A 34 27.82 -1.81 -0.02
C GLY A 34 27.28 -2.51 -1.27
N GLY A 35 26.28 -3.39 -1.13
CA GLY A 35 25.62 -4.08 -2.24
C GLY A 35 25.88 -5.58 -2.33
N GLN A 36 26.63 -6.18 -1.41
CA GLN A 36 26.89 -7.63 -1.41
C GLN A 36 25.65 -8.47 -1.11
N TYR A 37 24.69 -7.93 -0.35
CA TYR A 37 23.41 -8.58 -0.09
C TYR A 37 22.27 -7.60 -0.32
N VAL A 38 21.28 -8.02 -1.09
CA VAL A 38 20.10 -7.24 -1.42
C VAL A 38 18.88 -8.01 -0.95
N ALA A 39 18.21 -7.49 0.08
CA ALA A 39 16.93 -8.00 0.52
C ALA A 39 15.81 -7.15 -0.09
N TRP A 40 14.77 -7.81 -0.59
CA TRP A 40 13.57 -7.16 -1.09
C TRP A 40 12.40 -7.50 -0.17
N TYR A 41 11.74 -6.48 0.35
CA TYR A 41 10.60 -6.62 1.24
C TYR A 41 9.31 -6.24 0.55
N ARG A 42 8.31 -7.11 0.68
CA ARG A 42 6.94 -6.81 0.30
C ARG A 42 6.31 -5.98 1.40
N LEU A 43 5.40 -5.09 1.01
CA LEU A 43 4.73 -4.22 1.98
C LEU A 43 3.86 -5.02 2.97
N ILE A 44 3.26 -6.11 2.49
CA ILE A 44 2.47 -7.03 3.32
C ILE A 44 3.33 -7.72 4.39
N ASP A 45 4.57 -8.11 4.03
CA ASP A 45 5.48 -8.81 4.93
C ASP A 45 5.98 -7.85 6.01
N LEU A 46 6.22 -6.58 5.65
CA LEU A 46 6.54 -5.53 6.61
C LEU A 46 5.38 -5.27 7.58
N LEU A 47 4.14 -5.18 7.09
CA LEU A 47 2.96 -5.01 7.95
C LEU A 47 2.82 -6.14 8.98
N ILE A 48 2.90 -7.39 8.51
CA ILE A 48 2.75 -8.57 9.38
C ILE A 48 3.96 -8.71 10.30
N GLY A 49 5.17 -8.51 9.79
CA GLY A 49 6.41 -8.58 10.54
C GLY A 49 6.48 -7.53 11.65
N SER A 50 6.01 -6.31 11.38
CA SER A 50 6.01 -5.21 12.35
C SER A 50 5.10 -5.46 13.55
N LEU A 51 4.06 -6.30 13.41
CA LEU A 51 3.20 -6.72 14.53
C LEU A 51 3.82 -7.85 15.36
N ARG A 52 4.70 -8.66 14.76
CA ARG A 52 5.33 -9.80 15.43
C ARG A 52 6.52 -9.39 16.29
N GLN A 53 7.20 -8.30 15.92
CA GLN A 53 8.37 -7.83 16.65
C GLN A 53 8.00 -6.74 17.68
N PRO A 54 8.34 -6.94 18.96
CA PRO A 54 8.17 -5.88 19.96
C PRO A 54 9.12 -4.72 19.65
N GLY A 55 8.60 -3.48 19.66
CA GLY A 55 9.35 -2.27 19.33
C GLY A 55 9.17 -1.74 17.90
N THR A 56 8.52 -2.49 17.01
CA THR A 56 8.27 -2.07 15.61
C THR A 56 6.86 -1.53 15.35
N LEU A 57 6.10 -1.17 16.41
CA LEU A 57 4.76 -0.60 16.27
C LEU A 57 4.74 0.69 15.43
N GLY A 58 5.78 1.52 15.53
CA GLY A 58 5.91 2.72 14.69
C GLY A 58 5.98 2.38 13.20
N LEU A 59 6.75 1.35 12.84
CA LEU A 59 6.86 0.83 11.47
C LEU A 59 5.52 0.27 10.97
N PHE A 60 4.75 -0.38 11.85
CA PHE A 60 3.40 -0.83 11.50
C PHE A 60 2.48 0.34 11.12
N PHE A 61 2.38 1.38 11.96
CA PHE A 61 1.54 2.53 11.63
C PHE A 61 2.01 3.28 10.38
N LEU A 62 3.33 3.39 10.18
CA LEU A 62 3.90 4.00 8.99
C LEU A 62 3.51 3.23 7.72
N THR A 63 3.67 1.90 7.72
CA THR A 63 3.32 1.04 6.58
C THR A 63 1.80 0.96 6.36
N LEU A 64 1.00 1.06 7.42
CA LEU A 64 -0.45 1.15 7.34
C LEU A 64 -0.89 2.46 6.67
N VAL A 65 -0.34 3.60 7.09
CA VAL A 65 -0.60 4.91 6.45
C VAL A 65 -0.17 4.87 4.98
N PHE A 66 1.01 4.31 4.69
CA PHE A 66 1.47 4.16 3.31
C PHE A 66 0.51 3.30 2.46
N SER A 67 -0.04 2.23 3.03
CA SER A 67 -1.04 1.38 2.36
C SER A 67 -2.34 2.14 2.04
N LEU A 68 -2.78 3.02 2.95
CA LEU A 68 -3.95 3.88 2.72
C LEU A 68 -3.69 4.90 1.59
N ILE A 69 -2.48 5.45 1.52
CA ILE A 69 -2.06 6.34 0.44
C ILE A 69 -2.10 5.61 -0.91
N ILE A 70 -1.59 4.37 -0.97
CA ILE A 70 -1.67 3.53 -2.18
C ILE A 70 -3.14 3.34 -2.60
N TYR A 71 -4.01 2.93 -1.67
CA TYR A 71 -5.44 2.73 -1.95
C TYR A 71 -6.10 4.02 -2.48
N PHE A 72 -5.74 5.17 -1.91
CA PHE A 72 -6.23 6.47 -2.37
C PHE A 72 -5.85 6.73 -3.83
N PHE A 73 -4.58 6.55 -4.20
CA PHE A 73 -4.11 6.74 -5.58
C PHE A 73 -4.73 5.75 -6.55
N VAL A 74 -4.79 4.46 -6.19
CA VAL A 74 -5.46 3.42 -6.98
C VAL A 74 -6.91 3.80 -7.26
N SER A 75 -7.64 4.20 -6.21
CA SER A 75 -9.04 4.59 -6.31
C SER A 75 -9.23 5.82 -7.20
N LEU A 76 -8.31 6.80 -7.12
CA LEU A 76 -8.31 7.99 -7.95
C LEU A 76 -8.04 7.67 -9.43
N VAL A 77 -7.07 6.81 -9.72
CA VAL A 77 -6.73 6.37 -11.08
C VAL A 77 -7.89 5.61 -11.71
N ILE A 78 -8.45 4.62 -11.00
CA ILE A 78 -9.60 3.85 -11.48
C ILE A 78 -10.80 4.77 -11.73
N PHE A 79 -11.06 5.73 -10.85
CA PHE A 79 -12.15 6.68 -11.05
C PHE A 79 -11.95 7.54 -12.30
N LYS A 80 -10.73 8.04 -12.54
CA LYS A 80 -10.41 8.77 -13.77
C LYS A 80 -10.57 7.91 -15.03
N ILE A 81 -10.20 6.63 -14.98
CA ILE A 81 -10.36 5.70 -16.09
C ILE A 81 -11.84 5.43 -16.38
N ILE A 82 -12.66 5.23 -15.33
CA ILE A 82 -14.10 4.93 -15.47
C ILE A 82 -14.91 6.16 -15.95
N GLN A 83 -14.47 7.37 -15.62
CA GLN A 83 -15.14 8.60 -16.07
C GLN A 83 -14.74 9.06 -17.48
N ARG A 84 -13.73 8.43 -18.08
CA ARG A 84 -13.31 8.66 -19.47
C ARG A 84 -14.14 7.78 -20.40
#